data_AF-P74931-F1
#
_entry.id   AF-P74931-F1
#
_cell.length_a   1.000
_cell.length_b   1.000
_cell.length_c   1.000
_cell.angle_alpha   90.00
_cell.angle_beta   90.00
_cell.angle_gamma   90.00
#
_symmetry.space_group_name_H-M   'P 1'
#
loop_
_entity.id
_entity.type
_entity.pdbx_description
1 polymer ?
#
loop_
_entity_poly.entity_id
_entity_poly.type
_entity_poly.pdbx_seq_one_letter_code
_entity_poly.pdbx_strand_id
1 'polypeptide(L)'
;MMTQGAVLGLIREGVFQVVLLVAPVLCTALVVGLIVAIFQAVTSIQEQTLTFVPKMLTILGMIALLGGWMLTMLQNYTVRLFDIIPQLVRSGPV
;
A
#
# COMPACT_ATOMS: atom_id res chain seq x y z
N MET A 1 -23.20 -1.86 -21.57
CA MET A 1 -22.50 -2.91 -20.77
C MET A 1 -20.97 -2.75 -20.72
N MET A 2 -20.32 -2.03 -21.65
CA MET A 2 -18.85 -1.86 -21.65
C MET A 2 -18.32 -1.04 -20.46
N THR A 3 -19.12 -0.10 -19.92
CA THR A 3 -18.71 0.78 -18.82
C THR A 3 -18.50 0.06 -17.49
N GLN A 4 -19.38 -0.89 -17.14
CA GLN A 4 -19.25 -1.68 -15.90
C GLN A 4 -17.94 -2.48 -15.89
N GLY A 5 -17.57 -3.09 -17.03
CA GLY A 5 -16.29 -3.79 -17.18
C GLY A 5 -15.08 -2.87 -17.05
N ALA A 6 -15.14 -1.68 -17.65
CA ALA A 6 -14.09 -0.67 -17.53
C ALA A 6 -13.92 -0.16 -16.08
N VAL A 7 -15.02 0.14 -15.40
CA VAL A 7 -15.02 0.58 -14.00
C VAL A 7 -14.49 -0.53 -13.08
N LEU A 8 -14.92 -1.78 -13.27
CA LEU A 8 -14.40 -2.91 -12.51
C LEU A 8 -12.90 -3.14 -12.76
N GLY A 9 -12.46 -3.01 -14.02
CA GLY A 9 -11.05 -3.09 -14.39
C GLY A 9 -10.21 -2.01 -13.70
N LEU A 10 -10.74 -0.78 -13.64
CA LEU A 10 -10.10 0.34 -12.94
C LEU A 10 -10.00 0.10 -11.44
N ILE A 11 -11.07 -0.41 -10.81
CA ILE A 11 -11.07 -0.77 -9.38
C ILE A 11 -10.03 -1.86 -9.10
N ARG A 12 -9.99 -2.92 -9.92
CA ARG A 12 -9.03 -4.02 -9.76
C ARG A 12 -7.59 -3.54 -9.90
N GLU A 13 -7.32 -2.67 -10.87
CA GLU A 13 -6.01 -2.04 -11.05
C GLU A 13 -5.64 -1.21 -9.81
N GLY A 14 -6.54 -0.36 -9.33
CA GLY A 14 -6.31 0.43 -8.11
C GLY A 14 -6.01 -0.43 -6.89
N VAL A 15 -6.76 -1.51 -6.68
CA VAL A 15 -6.49 -2.48 -5.60
C VAL A 15 -5.12 -3.12 -5.76
N PHE A 16 -4.76 -3.55 -6.98
CA PHE A 16 -3.45 -4.15 -7.25
C PHE A 16 -2.30 -3.18 -6.97
N GLN A 17 -2.46 -1.91 -7.34
CA GLN A 17 -1.46 -0.87 -7.07
C GLN A 17 -1.32 -0.59 -5.59
N VAL A 18 -2.43 -0.49 -4.85
CA VAL A 18 -2.38 -0.34 -3.38
C VAL A 18 -1.66 -1.53 -2.76
N VAL A 19 -1.98 -2.76 -3.16
CA VAL A 19 -1.31 -3.98 -2.68
C VAL A 19 0.19 -3.91 -2.97
N LEU A 20 0.60 -3.54 -4.18
CA LEU A 20 2.01 -3.43 -4.56
C LEU A 20 2.75 -2.36 -3.75
N LEU A 21 2.07 -1.25 -3.46
CA LEU A 21 2.60 -0.12 -2.69
C LEU A 21 2.80 -0.49 -1.21
N VAL A 22 1.85 -1.20 -0.61
CA VAL A 22 1.94 -1.62 0.80
C VAL A 22 2.75 -2.90 1.01
N ALA A 23 2.85 -3.79 0.01
CA ALA A 23 3.53 -5.07 0.11
C ALA A 23 4.97 -5.00 0.67
N PRO A 24 5.88 -4.16 0.16
CA PRO A 24 7.24 -4.10 0.69
C PRO A 24 7.27 -3.59 2.15
N VAL A 25 6.46 -2.59 2.47
CA VAL A 25 6.35 -2.05 3.83
C VAL A 25 5.80 -3.10 4.79
N LEU A 26 4.71 -3.79 4.42
CA LEU A 26 4.12 -4.84 5.22
C LEU A 26 5.08 -6.03 5.39
N CYS A 27 5.75 -6.46 4.33
CA CYS A 27 6.72 -7.57 4.40
C CYS A 27 7.82 -7.29 5.42
N THR A 28 8.43 -6.10 5.36
CA THR A 28 9.46 -5.71 6.34
C THR A 28 8.92 -5.54 7.76
N ALA A 29 7.74 -4.94 7.92
CA ALA A 29 7.08 -4.81 9.22
C ALA A 29 6.72 -6.17 9.84
N LEU A 30 6.35 -7.16 9.01
CA LEU A 30 6.10 -8.53 9.43
C LEU A 30 7.38 -9.21 9.90
N VAL A 31 8.48 -9.09 9.15
CA VAL A 31 9.79 -9.67 9.54
C VAL A 31 10.25 -9.08 10.87
N VAL A 32 10.24 -7.76 11.00
CA VAL A 32 10.65 -7.06 12.23
C VAL A 32 9.71 -7.42 13.37
N GLY A 33 8.40 -7.47 13.10
CA GLY A 33 7.40 -7.85 14.07
C GLY A 33 7.56 -9.27 14.60
N LEU A 34 7.92 -10.20 13.73
CA LEU A 34 8.21 -11.59 14.10
C LEU A 34 9.47 -11.66 14.98
N ILE A 35 10.53 -10.96 14.58
CA ILE A 35 11.78 -10.89 15.36
C ILE A 35 11.48 -10.37 16.77
N VAL A 36 10.76 -9.24 16.87
CA VAL A 36 10.40 -8.66 18.16
C VAL A 36 9.49 -9.60 18.97
N ALA A 37 8.51 -10.26 18.34
CA ALA A 37 7.64 -11.21 19.02
C ALA A 37 8.42 -12.40 19.61
N ILE A 38 9.43 -12.92 18.90
CA ILE A 38 10.31 -13.96 19.41
C ILE A 38 11.10 -13.45 20.62
N PHE A 39 11.67 -12.25 20.55
CA PHE A 39 12.39 -11.65 21.69
C PHE A 39 11.48 -11.46 22.90
N GLN A 40 10.25 -10.98 22.69
CA GLN A 40 9.26 -10.82 23.75
C GLN A 40 8.90 -12.17 24.39
N ALA A 41 8.74 -13.22 23.60
CA ALA A 41 8.46 -14.56 24.12
C ALA A 41 9.64 -15.14 24.91
N VAL A 42 10.87 -15.03 24.39
CA VAL A 42 12.08 -15.59 25.02
C VAL A 42 12.40 -14.88 26.33
N THR A 43 12.24 -13.56 26.38
CA THR A 43 12.52 -12.76 27.58
C THR A 43 11.32 -12.61 28.50
N SER A 44 10.14 -13.07 28.06
CA SER A 44 8.86 -12.83 28.72
C SER A 44 8.55 -11.34 28.96
N ILE A 45 9.15 -10.45 28.17
CA ILE A 45 8.89 -9.00 28.22
C ILE A 45 7.63 -8.69 27.40
N GLN A 46 6.60 -8.17 28.08
CA GLN A 46 5.31 -7.82 27.47
C GLN A 46 5.07 -6.30 27.40
N GLU A 47 6.16 -5.54 27.32
CA GLU A 47 6.11 -4.09 27.19
C GLU A 47 5.65 -3.68 25.78
N GLN A 48 4.53 -2.97 25.68
CA GLN A 48 3.96 -2.55 24.39
C GLN A 48 4.93 -1.66 23.59
N THR A 49 5.71 -0.82 24.28
CA THR A 49 6.70 0.08 23.67
C THR A 49 7.74 -0.68 22.85
N LEU A 50 8.20 -1.84 23.35
CA LEU A 50 9.18 -2.69 22.66
C LEU A 50 8.63 -3.26 21.34
N THR A 51 7.32 -3.50 21.24
CA THR A 51 6.68 -3.93 19.99
C THR A 51 6.50 -2.78 19.02
N PHE A 52 6.02 -1.63 19.50
CA PHE A 52 5.65 -0.51 18.64
C PHE A 52 6.86 0.23 18.07
N VAL A 53 7.89 0.51 18.88
CA VAL A 53 9.01 1.38 18.48
C VAL A 53 9.83 0.78 17.32
N PRO A 54 10.33 -0.46 17.39
CA PRO A 54 11.11 -1.04 16.28
C PRO A 54 10.30 -1.19 15.00
N LYS A 55 9.01 -1.59 15.11
CA LYS A 55 8.09 -1.68 13.97
C LYS A 55 7.86 -0.31 13.31
N MET A 56 7.63 0.73 14.11
CA MET A 56 7.40 2.07 13.56
C MET A 56 8.65 2.61 12.88
N LEU A 57 9.83 2.45 13.48
CA LEU A 57 11.09 2.87 12.88
C LEU A 57 11.35 2.17 11.55
N THR A 58 11.02 0.88 11.44
CA THR A 58 11.18 0.14 10.19
C THR A 58 10.16 0.55 9.14
N ILE A 59 8.90 0.77 9.49
CA ILE A 59 7.89 1.33 8.57
C ILE A 59 8.31 2.71 8.07
N LEU A 60 8.72 3.62 8.97
CA LEU A 60 9.19 4.96 8.60
C LEU A 60 10.44 4.90 7.73
N GLY A 61 11.40 4.05 8.07
CA GLY A 61 12.60 3.82 7.26
C GLY A 61 12.26 3.32 5.86
N MET A 62 11.33 2.36 5.74
CA MET A 62 10.90 1.85 4.45
C MET A 62 10.13 2.86 3.62
N ILE A 63 9.29 3.69 4.24
CA ILE A 63 8.64 4.81 3.56
C ILE A 63 9.68 5.86 3.15
N ALA A 64 10.71 6.14 3.95
CA ALA A 64 11.76 7.06 3.55
C ALA A 64 12.56 6.56 2.34
N LEU A 65 12.85 5.25 2.28
CA LEU A 65 13.62 4.63 1.20
C LEU A 65 12.78 4.44 -0.08
N LEU A 66 11.54 3.98 0.05
CA LEU A 66 10.66 3.65 -1.09
C LEU A 66 9.65 4.76 -1.41
N GLY A 67 9.54 5.79 -0.58
CA GLY A 67 8.50 6.83 -0.69
C GLY A 67 8.50 7.56 -2.02
N GLY A 68 9.68 7.82 -2.59
CA GLY A 68 9.78 8.40 -3.94
C GLY A 68 9.14 7.51 -5.00
N TRP A 69 9.45 6.21 -4.99
CA TRP A 69 8.87 5.23 -5.90
C TRP A 69 7.35 5.06 -5.68
N MET A 70 6.92 5.00 -4.42
CA MET A 70 5.49 4.94 -4.05
C MET A 70 4.74 6.17 -4.56
N LEU A 71 5.32 7.36 -4.42
CA LEU A 71 4.74 8.60 -4.92
C LEU A 71 4.63 8.59 -6.44
N THR A 72 5.65 8.14 -7.17
CA THR A 72 5.59 7.99 -8.63
C THR A 72 4.47 7.05 -9.06
N MET A 73 4.27 5.92 -8.38
CA MET A 73 3.16 5.02 -8.67
C MET A 73 1.80 5.68 -8.47
N LEU A 74 1.62 6.39 -7.36
CA LEU A 74 0.38 7.13 -7.08
C LEU A 74 0.13 8.27 -8.07
N GLN A 75 1.18 9.00 -8.47
CA GLN A 75 1.10 10.03 -9.49
C GLN A 75 0.66 9.44 -10.84
N ASN A 76 1.31 8.36 -11.27
CA ASN A 76 0.97 7.67 -12.52
C ASN A 76 -0.48 7.18 -12.53
N TYR A 77 -0.94 6.61 -11.41
CA TYR A 77 -2.33 6.20 -11.27
C TYR A 77 -3.30 7.38 -11.35
N THR A 78 -2.96 8.47 -10.66
CA THR A 78 -3.78 9.68 -10.60
C THR A 78 -3.92 10.31 -11.98
N VAL A 79 -2.81 10.46 -12.73
CA VAL A 79 -2.83 10.96 -14.11
C VAL A 79 -3.69 10.06 -15.00
N ARG A 80 -3.51 8.74 -14.90
CA ARG A 80 -4.32 7.77 -15.64
C ARG A 80 -5.82 7.87 -15.29
N LEU A 81 -6.16 8.11 -14.03
CA LEU A 81 -7.56 8.36 -13.64
C LEU A 81 -8.10 9.61 -14.33
N PHE A 82 -7.35 10.71 -14.33
CA PHE A 82 -7.75 11.94 -15.02
C PHE A 82 -7.89 11.76 -16.53
N ASP A 83 -7.12 10.88 -17.15
CA ASP A 83 -7.27 10.57 -18.58
C ASP A 83 -8.53 9.71 -18.87
N ILE A 84 -8.87 8.80 -17.96
CA ILE A 84 -9.97 7.85 -18.13
C ILE A 84 -11.32 8.46 -17.74
N ILE A 85 -11.37 9.34 -16.73
CA ILE A 85 -12.63 9.95 -16.25
C ILE A 85 -13.42 10.63 -17.38
N PRO A 86 -12.83 11.50 -18.24
CA PRO A 86 -13.55 12.10 -19.36
C PRO A 86 -14.12 11.07 -20.34
N GLN A 87 -13.43 9.94 -20.52
CA GLN A 87 -13.88 8.86 -21.41
C GLN A 87 -15.05 8.09 -20.80
N LEU A 88 -15.02 7.85 -19.48
CA LEU A 88 -16.12 7.24 -18.74
C LEU A 88 -17.36 8.14 -18.72
N VAL A 89 -17.18 9.46 -18.59
CA VAL A 89 -18.27 10.43 -18.63
C VAL A 89 -18.87 10.54 -20.03
N ARG A 90 -18.04 10.64 -21.09
CA ARG A 90 -18.51 10.76 -22.48
C ARG A 90 -19.18 9.50 -23.02
N SER A 91 -18.82 8.32 -22.50
CA SER A 91 -19.46 7.05 -22.85
C SER A 91 -20.68 6.72 -21.98
N GLY A 92 -21.09 7.64 -21.11
CA GLY A 92 -22.39 7.58 -20.45
C GLY A 92 -23.50 7.50 -21.51
N PRO A 93 -24.54 6.68 -21.29
CA PRO A 93 -25.63 6.49 -22.24
C PRO A 93 -26.43 7.79 -22.34
N VAL A 94 -26.07 8.65 -23.29
CA VAL A 94 -27.06 9.40 -24.04
C VAL A 94 -27.47 8.53 -25.21
#